data_AF-A0A7J0AL96-F1
#
_entry.id   AF-A0A7J0AL96-F1
#
_cell.length_a   1.000
_cell.length_b   1.000
_cell.length_c   1.000
_cell.angle_alpha   90.00
_cell.angle_beta   90.00
_cell.angle_gamma   90.00
#
_symmetry.space_group_name_H-M   'P 1'
#
loop_
_entity.id
_entity.type
_entity.pdbx_description
1 polymer ?
#
loop_
_entity_poly.entity_id
_entity_poly.type
_entity_poly.pdbx_seq_one_letter_code
_entity_poly.pdbx_strand_id
1 'polypeptide(L)'
;MRETGNLGKVVELTDKNGDKVPSYVSIDRYTNEIVSVPVKDVRVRDTVGQTKLTDAEVAQLKQGMALPPKEITYKNGKTYTVVLQVSADRKDVEFVPGAVRKKEQSQSQTQNNTTNQQQSSWLTKDGKIKPLSKWAKIPLTEQQQKDYAEGRVAELTNRLDDKGQPCTVYLWFNPEKQRPNTSLSDPRVKVAEESKIQKAVNNDGLTNEATSKVAEPLQKYQTAPKNEDQMRKQRKPKGPKM
;
A
#
# COMPACT_ATOMS: atom_id res chain seq x y z
N MET A 1 9.72 -18.09 -12.96
CA MET A 1 9.86 -16.67 -13.34
C MET A 1 8.72 -15.77 -12.86
N ARG A 2 7.44 -16.07 -13.11
CA ARG A 2 6.33 -15.16 -12.74
C ARG A 2 6.21 -14.88 -11.23
N GLU A 3 6.58 -15.84 -10.38
CA GLU A 3 6.43 -15.71 -8.92
C GLU A 3 7.61 -15.00 -8.25
N THR A 4 8.85 -15.34 -8.62
CA THR A 4 10.06 -14.79 -7.96
C THR A 4 10.78 -13.72 -8.76
N GLY A 5 10.48 -13.55 -10.06
CA GLY A 5 11.27 -12.77 -11.01
C GLY A 5 12.50 -13.50 -11.54
N ASN A 6 12.84 -14.66 -10.99
CA ASN A 6 14.04 -15.44 -11.36
C ASN A 6 13.64 -16.77 -12.02
N LEU A 7 14.51 -17.31 -12.89
CA LEU A 7 14.18 -18.50 -13.67
C LEU A 7 14.10 -19.79 -12.84
N GLY A 8 14.87 -19.92 -11.76
CA GLY A 8 14.87 -21.15 -10.94
C GLY A 8 15.85 -22.23 -11.36
N LYS A 9 16.62 -21.97 -12.42
CA LYS A 9 17.64 -22.88 -12.94
C LYS A 9 18.68 -22.13 -13.76
N VAL A 10 19.85 -22.72 -13.91
CA VAL A 10 20.84 -22.33 -14.92
C VAL A 10 20.39 -22.85 -16.29
N VAL A 11 20.55 -22.02 -17.31
CA VAL A 11 20.29 -22.39 -18.72
C VAL A 11 21.49 -22.06 -19.58
N GLU A 12 21.68 -22.83 -20.65
CA GLU A 12 22.71 -22.52 -21.65
C GLU A 12 22.17 -21.48 -22.64
N LEU A 13 22.84 -20.33 -22.68
CA LEU A 13 22.59 -19.29 -23.67
C LEU A 13 23.71 -19.29 -24.70
N THR A 14 23.39 -18.99 -25.95
CA THR A 14 24.40 -18.81 -26.98
C THR A 14 24.91 -17.38 -26.95
N ASP A 15 26.22 -17.20 -26.85
CA ASP A 15 26.85 -15.88 -26.89
C ASP A 15 27.03 -15.36 -28.33
N LYS A 16 27.62 -14.18 -28.47
CA LYS A 16 27.84 -13.54 -29.78
C LYS A 16 28.81 -14.32 -30.69
N ASN A 17 29.64 -15.18 -30.11
CA ASN A 17 30.61 -16.00 -30.83
C ASN A 17 30.05 -17.38 -31.19
N GLY A 18 28.83 -17.71 -30.72
CA GLY A 18 28.20 -19.00 -30.92
C GLY A 18 28.40 -19.98 -29.76
N ASP A 19 29.15 -19.61 -28.73
CA ASP A 19 29.49 -20.48 -27.61
C ASP A 19 28.31 -20.68 -26.66
N LYS A 20 28.17 -21.88 -26.10
CA LYS A 20 27.17 -22.18 -25.07
C LYS A 20 27.69 -21.74 -23.70
N VAL A 21 27.00 -20.77 -23.10
CA VAL A 21 27.36 -20.16 -21.83
C VAL A 21 26.28 -20.44 -20.78
N PRO A 22 26.58 -21.19 -19.71
CA PRO A 22 25.64 -21.38 -18.61
C PRO A 22 25.37 -20.05 -17.92
N SER A 23 24.10 -19.68 -17.83
CA SER A 23 23.66 -18.37 -17.38
C SER A 23 22.46 -18.45 -16.44
N TYR A 24 22.42 -17.54 -15.47
CA TYR A 24 21.20 -17.22 -14.73
C TYR A 24 20.36 -16.27 -15.56
N VAL A 25 19.04 -16.36 -15.39
CA VAL A 25 18.08 -15.49 -16.10
C VAL A 25 17.05 -14.96 -15.09
N SER A 26 16.81 -13.65 -15.17
CA SER A 26 15.85 -12.92 -14.32
C SER A 26 15.07 -11.89 -15.14
N ILE A 27 14.06 -11.30 -14.53
CA ILE A 27 13.36 -10.12 -15.02
C ILE A 27 13.97 -8.89 -14.33
N ASP A 28 14.38 -7.88 -15.10
CA ASP A 28 14.84 -6.59 -14.60
C ASP A 28 13.72 -5.91 -13.80
N ARG A 29 14.04 -5.42 -12.60
CA ARG A 29 13.06 -4.87 -11.66
C ARG A 29 12.47 -3.52 -12.06
N TYR A 30 13.12 -2.79 -12.97
CA TYR A 30 12.73 -1.45 -13.39
C TYR A 30 12.11 -1.46 -14.78
N THR A 31 12.69 -2.22 -15.72
CA THR A 31 12.24 -2.27 -17.12
C THR A 31 11.31 -3.45 -17.40
N ASN A 32 11.25 -4.46 -16.52
CA ASN A 32 10.56 -5.73 -16.73
C ASN A 32 11.10 -6.54 -17.93
N GLU A 33 12.30 -6.25 -18.39
CA GLU A 33 12.95 -6.98 -19.48
C GLU A 33 13.64 -8.25 -18.98
N ILE A 34 13.83 -9.23 -19.86
CA ILE A 34 14.60 -10.43 -19.52
C ILE A 34 16.08 -10.07 -19.55
N VAL A 35 16.77 -10.34 -18.43
CA VAL A 35 18.21 -10.15 -18.29
C VAL A 35 18.88 -11.46 -17.94
N SER A 36 20.13 -11.62 -18.38
CA SER A 36 20.93 -12.81 -18.11
C SER A 36 22.35 -12.44 -17.68
N VAL A 37 22.95 -13.30 -16.85
CA VAL A 37 24.36 -13.19 -16.46
C VAL A 37 25.01 -14.58 -16.48
N PRO A 38 26.23 -14.73 -17.04
CA PRO A 38 26.98 -15.98 -16.96
C PRO A 38 27.21 -16.43 -15.52
N VAL A 39 27.15 -17.74 -15.27
CA VAL A 39 27.34 -18.32 -13.93
C VAL A 39 28.70 -17.94 -13.34
N LYS A 40 29.75 -17.89 -14.18
CA LYS A 40 31.11 -17.51 -13.79
C LYS A 40 31.23 -16.06 -13.26
N ASP A 41 30.30 -15.19 -13.65
CA ASP A 41 30.32 -13.76 -13.29
C ASP A 41 29.54 -13.46 -12.00
N VAL A 42 28.92 -14.49 -11.38
CA VAL A 42 28.13 -14.36 -10.16
C VAL A 42 28.80 -15.13 -9.02
N ARG A 43 29.20 -14.41 -7.99
CA ARG A 43 29.73 -15.03 -6.77
C ARG A 43 28.62 -15.33 -5.77
N VAL A 44 28.21 -16.60 -5.69
CA VAL A 44 27.32 -17.08 -4.62
C VAL A 44 28.13 -17.23 -3.33
N ARG A 45 27.87 -16.35 -2.35
CA ARG A 45 28.52 -16.40 -1.03
C ARG A 45 27.90 -17.48 -0.15
N ASP A 46 28.68 -18.01 0.78
CA ASP A 46 28.23 -18.93 1.82
C ASP A 46 27.62 -18.21 3.03
N THR A 47 27.51 -16.89 2.99
CA THR A 47 27.00 -16.08 4.11
C THR A 47 26.05 -15.01 3.59
N VAL A 48 24.88 -14.93 4.20
CA VAL A 48 23.85 -13.93 3.91
C VAL A 48 23.48 -13.23 5.22
N GLY A 49 23.70 -11.91 5.28
CA GLY A 49 23.61 -11.17 6.54
C GLY A 49 24.69 -11.65 7.52
N GLN A 50 24.27 -12.22 8.65
CA GLN A 50 25.12 -12.88 9.65
C GLN A 50 24.91 -14.41 9.66
N THR A 51 24.06 -14.94 8.77
CA THR A 51 23.74 -16.37 8.70
C THR A 51 24.63 -17.07 7.69
N LYS A 52 25.33 -18.13 8.14
CA LYS A 52 26.10 -19.02 7.26
C LYS A 52 25.16 -20.04 6.60
N LEU A 53 25.35 -20.26 5.31
CA LEU A 53 24.70 -21.27 4.50
C LEU A 53 25.56 -22.55 4.50
N THR A 54 24.90 -23.69 4.42
CA THR A 54 25.55 -24.99 4.23
C THR A 54 26.06 -25.14 2.80
N ASP A 55 27.04 -26.02 2.58
CA ASP A 55 27.57 -26.28 1.25
C ASP A 55 26.49 -26.80 0.28
N ALA A 56 25.54 -27.59 0.78
CA ALA A 56 24.39 -28.08 0.02
C ALA A 56 23.47 -26.93 -0.42
N GLU A 57 23.20 -25.97 0.47
CA GLU A 57 22.41 -24.77 0.15
C GLU A 57 23.14 -23.89 -0.88
N VAL A 58 24.45 -23.69 -0.72
CA VAL A 58 25.26 -22.96 -1.70
C VAL A 58 25.24 -23.67 -3.06
N ALA A 59 25.31 -25.01 -3.08
CA ALA A 59 25.22 -25.80 -4.31
C ALA A 59 23.85 -25.65 -5.01
N GLN A 60 22.74 -25.66 -4.26
CA GLN A 60 21.41 -25.41 -4.81
C GLN A 60 21.29 -24.00 -5.41
N LEU A 61 21.79 -22.98 -4.70
CA LEU A 61 21.83 -21.61 -5.22
C LEU A 61 22.67 -21.49 -6.49
N LYS A 62 23.84 -22.16 -6.55
CA LYS A 62 24.69 -22.21 -7.75
C LYS A 62 24.01 -22.87 -8.95
N GLN A 63 23.01 -23.73 -8.72
CA GLN A 63 22.18 -24.32 -9.78
C GLN A 63 21.01 -23.40 -10.18
N GLY A 64 20.86 -22.22 -9.55
CA GLY A 64 19.79 -21.25 -9.79
C GLY A 64 18.50 -21.54 -9.04
N MET A 65 18.49 -22.60 -8.22
CA MET A 65 17.33 -23.00 -7.43
C MET A 65 17.07 -22.02 -6.29
N ALA A 66 15.82 -21.95 -5.86
CA ALA A 66 15.46 -21.27 -4.63
C ALA A 66 15.65 -22.22 -3.45
N LEU A 67 16.19 -21.71 -2.34
CA LEU A 67 16.22 -22.43 -1.08
C LEU A 67 14.84 -22.42 -0.41
N PRO A 68 14.48 -23.43 0.39
CA PRO A 68 13.29 -23.35 1.23
C PRO A 68 13.36 -22.13 2.18
N PRO A 69 12.22 -21.67 2.73
CA PRO A 69 12.20 -20.58 3.71
C PRO A 69 13.19 -20.84 4.85
N LYS A 70 14.12 -19.91 5.04
CA LYS A 70 15.20 -20.00 6.02
C LYS A 70 15.26 -18.73 6.85
N GLU A 71 15.55 -18.86 8.13
CA GLU A 71 15.77 -17.71 9.00
C GLU A 71 17.15 -17.08 8.73
N ILE A 72 17.16 -15.79 8.40
CA ILE A 72 18.35 -14.99 8.12
C ILE A 72 18.43 -13.83 9.12
N THR A 73 19.57 -13.74 9.81
CA THR A 73 19.87 -12.64 10.72
C THR A 73 20.60 -11.53 9.96
N TYR A 74 20.07 -10.30 10.00
CA TYR A 74 20.68 -9.15 9.36
C TYR A 74 21.64 -8.41 10.30
N LYS A 75 22.48 -7.53 9.75
CA LYS A 75 23.51 -6.78 10.52
C LYS A 75 22.97 -5.97 11.71
N ASN A 76 21.67 -5.67 11.73
CA ASN A 76 21.00 -4.94 12.82
C ASN A 76 20.38 -5.87 13.88
N GLY A 77 20.67 -7.17 13.84
CA GLY A 77 20.15 -8.18 14.77
C GLY A 77 18.72 -8.65 14.48
N LYS A 78 18.04 -8.11 13.46
CA LYS A 78 16.70 -8.58 13.09
C LYS A 78 16.77 -9.86 12.27
N THR A 79 15.90 -10.81 12.58
CA THR A 79 15.74 -12.07 11.85
C THR A 79 14.53 -12.02 10.92
N TYR A 80 14.65 -12.70 9.78
CA TYR A 80 13.57 -12.83 8.80
C TYR A 80 13.57 -14.24 8.23
N THR A 81 12.41 -14.88 8.17
CA THR A 81 12.25 -16.13 7.42
C THR A 81 12.01 -15.79 5.96
N VAL A 82 12.97 -16.10 5.09
CA VAL A 82 12.97 -15.70 3.68
C VAL A 82 13.37 -16.85 2.76
N VAL A 83 12.91 -16.80 1.52
CA VAL A 83 13.39 -17.66 0.43
C VAL A 83 14.57 -16.96 -0.24
N LEU A 84 15.68 -17.68 -0.43
CA LEU A 84 16.89 -17.17 -1.09
C LEU A 84 17.00 -17.73 -2.49
N GLN A 85 17.32 -16.89 -3.47
CA GLN A 85 17.55 -17.30 -4.85
C GLN A 85 18.56 -16.38 -5.56
N VAL A 86 19.34 -16.90 -6.50
CA VAL A 86 20.23 -16.07 -7.33
C VAL A 86 19.42 -15.22 -8.32
N SER A 87 19.82 -13.95 -8.45
CA SER A 87 19.25 -12.97 -9.37
C SER A 87 20.28 -12.54 -10.41
N ALA A 88 19.94 -12.68 -11.69
CA ALA A 88 20.77 -12.19 -12.77
C ALA A 88 20.84 -10.65 -12.81
N ASP A 89 19.75 -9.99 -12.44
CA ASP A 89 19.65 -8.54 -12.32
C ASP A 89 20.59 -8.00 -11.21
N ARG A 90 20.56 -8.60 -10.01
CA ARG A 90 21.48 -8.18 -8.92
C ARG A 90 22.90 -8.72 -9.05
N LYS A 91 23.10 -9.77 -9.85
CA LYS A 91 24.32 -10.59 -9.90
C LYS A 91 24.72 -11.12 -8.52
N ASP A 92 23.73 -11.43 -7.68
CA ASP A 92 23.92 -11.92 -6.31
C ASP A 92 22.69 -12.72 -5.85
N VAL A 93 22.79 -13.37 -4.70
CA VAL A 93 21.67 -13.98 -3.99
C VAL A 93 20.75 -12.87 -3.47
N GLU A 94 19.45 -13.03 -3.72
CA GLU A 94 18.42 -12.12 -3.28
C GLU A 94 17.31 -12.85 -2.51
N PHE A 95 16.50 -12.06 -1.81
CA PHE A 95 15.31 -12.55 -1.13
C PHE A 95 14.18 -12.54 -2.16
N VAL A 96 13.47 -13.67 -2.30
CA VAL A 96 12.40 -13.79 -3.27
C VAL A 96 11.03 -14.04 -2.62
N PRO A 97 9.94 -13.49 -3.20
CA PRO A 97 9.94 -12.57 -4.35
C PRO A 97 10.60 -11.21 -4.06
N GLY A 98 11.34 -10.65 -5.01
CA GLY A 98 12.02 -9.36 -4.83
C GLY A 98 11.06 -8.19 -4.54
N ALA A 99 9.79 -8.32 -4.95
CA ALA A 99 8.68 -7.41 -4.60
C ALA A 99 8.24 -7.52 -3.14
N VAL A 100 8.57 -8.61 -2.46
CA VAL A 100 8.22 -8.83 -1.06
C VAL A 100 9.01 -7.93 -0.14
N ARG A 101 10.13 -7.30 -0.52
CA ARG A 101 10.65 -6.20 0.34
C ARG A 101 9.75 -4.95 0.35
N LYS A 102 9.00 -4.66 -0.72
CA LYS A 102 7.96 -3.60 -0.68
C LYS A 102 6.72 -4.09 0.06
N LYS A 103 6.35 -5.37 -0.04
CA LYS A 103 5.18 -5.91 0.67
C LYS A 103 5.45 -6.25 2.12
N GLU A 104 6.57 -6.84 2.51
CA GLU A 104 7.01 -7.10 3.90
C GLU A 104 7.50 -5.87 4.65
N GLN A 105 8.05 -4.81 4.04
CA GLN A 105 8.10 -3.52 4.78
C GLN A 105 6.70 -2.93 5.01
N SER A 106 5.70 -3.37 4.24
CA SER A 106 4.29 -3.07 4.44
C SER A 106 3.51 -4.17 5.22
N GLN A 107 4.09 -5.35 5.45
CA GLN A 107 3.43 -6.58 5.95
C GLN A 107 4.18 -7.27 7.10
N SER A 108 5.37 -6.84 7.49
CA SER A 108 5.99 -7.19 8.79
C SER A 108 5.27 -6.53 9.98
N GLN A 109 4.09 -5.96 9.74
CA GLN A 109 3.05 -5.71 10.73
C GLN A 109 1.95 -6.79 10.80
N THR A 110 2.01 -7.88 10.01
CA THR A 110 0.84 -8.78 9.84
C THR A 110 1.10 -10.28 9.96
N GLN A 111 2.26 -10.73 10.43
CA GLN A 111 2.49 -12.17 10.62
C GLN A 111 3.21 -12.48 11.93
N ASN A 112 2.45 -12.38 13.02
CA ASN A 112 2.60 -13.19 14.22
C ASN A 112 1.20 -13.34 14.83
N ASN A 113 0.38 -14.16 14.18
CA ASN A 113 -0.90 -14.59 14.73
C ASN A 113 -0.71 -15.91 15.49
N THR A 114 -0.24 -15.79 16.73
CA THR A 114 -0.44 -16.78 17.79
C THR A 114 -0.78 -16.02 19.06
N THR A 115 -2.08 -15.95 19.34
CA THR A 115 -2.69 -15.80 20.66
C THR A 115 -2.05 -14.79 21.62
N ASN A 116 -1.90 -13.56 21.18
CA ASN A 116 -1.89 -12.40 22.07
C ASN A 116 -2.57 -11.25 21.32
N GLN A 117 -3.60 -10.67 21.93
CA GLN A 117 -4.27 -9.47 21.43
C GLN A 117 -3.20 -8.42 21.10
N GLN A 118 -2.89 -8.22 19.82
CA GLN A 118 -2.02 -7.13 19.39
C GLN A 118 -2.76 -5.83 19.67
N GLN A 119 -2.49 -5.24 20.83
CA GLN A 119 -2.89 -3.88 21.13
C GLN A 119 -2.32 -2.97 20.03
N SER A 120 -3.18 -2.14 19.45
CA SER A 120 -2.75 -1.14 18.47
C SER A 120 -1.57 -0.33 19.01
N SER A 121 -0.58 -0.05 18.16
CA SER A 121 0.54 0.85 18.49
C SER A 121 0.11 2.27 18.84
N TRP A 122 -1.17 2.59 18.58
CA TRP A 122 -1.84 3.85 18.86
C TRP A 122 -2.66 3.84 20.15
N LEU A 123 -2.64 2.73 20.89
CA LEU A 123 -3.14 2.66 22.25
C LEU A 123 -1.98 2.47 23.23
N THR A 124 -2.18 2.90 24.48
CA THR A 124 -1.32 2.53 25.60
C THR A 124 -1.60 1.09 26.02
N LYS A 125 -0.74 0.52 26.88
CA LYS A 125 -0.96 -0.83 27.45
C LYS A 125 -2.30 -0.94 28.19
N ASP A 126 -2.81 0.18 28.71
CA ASP A 126 -4.09 0.25 29.41
C ASP A 126 -5.29 0.48 28.46
N GLY A 127 -5.06 0.46 27.14
CA GLY A 127 -6.11 0.64 26.13
C GLY A 127 -6.56 2.07 25.89
N LYS A 128 -5.91 3.08 26.51
CA LYS A 128 -6.19 4.50 26.25
C LYS A 128 -5.55 4.94 24.94
N ILE A 129 -6.14 5.94 24.27
CA ILE A 129 -5.53 6.52 23.06
C ILE A 129 -4.16 7.08 23.42
N LYS A 130 -3.13 6.62 22.70
CA LYS A 130 -1.76 7.10 22.88
C LYS A 130 -1.65 8.55 22.40
N PRO A 131 -1.22 9.50 23.24
CA PRO A 131 -1.04 10.89 22.83
C PRO A 131 -0.05 11.02 21.67
N LEU A 132 -0.27 12.04 20.82
CA LEU A 132 0.59 12.35 19.69
C LEU A 132 1.27 13.69 19.94
N SER A 133 2.59 13.77 19.85
CA SER A 133 3.31 15.05 19.88
C SER A 133 3.40 15.72 18.49
N LYS A 134 3.27 14.93 17.42
CA LYS A 134 3.33 15.39 16.03
C LYS A 134 2.48 14.50 15.12
N TRP A 135 2.01 15.08 14.02
CA TRP A 135 1.30 14.38 12.95
C TRP A 135 1.86 14.80 11.59
N ALA A 136 2.13 13.85 10.70
CA ALA A 136 2.71 14.11 9.37
C ALA A 136 3.95 15.04 9.40
N LYS A 137 4.83 14.83 10.40
CA LYS A 137 6.05 15.64 10.69
C LYS A 137 5.78 17.04 11.27
N ILE A 138 4.52 17.41 11.49
CA ILE A 138 4.15 18.74 12.03
C ILE A 138 3.80 18.61 13.52
N PRO A 139 4.42 19.40 14.42
CA PRO A 139 4.07 19.41 15.83
C PRO A 139 2.59 19.73 16.07
N LEU A 140 2.01 19.09 17.09
CA LEU A 140 0.67 19.39 17.56
C LEU A 140 0.74 20.34 18.76
N THR A 141 -0.16 21.31 18.82
CA THR A 141 -0.34 22.18 20.00
C THR A 141 -0.87 21.36 21.18
N GLU A 142 -0.63 21.78 22.42
CA GLU A 142 -1.10 21.06 23.61
C GLU A 142 -2.61 20.75 23.55
N GLN A 143 -3.40 21.71 23.08
CA GLN A 143 -4.84 21.53 22.89
C GLN A 143 -5.15 20.43 21.87
N GLN A 144 -4.46 20.39 20.72
CA GLN A 144 -4.63 19.35 19.70
C GLN A 144 -4.22 17.96 20.22
N GLN A 145 -3.13 17.88 21.01
CA GLN A 145 -2.70 16.62 21.62
C GLN A 145 -3.75 16.10 22.60
N LYS A 146 -4.28 17.00 23.44
CA LYS A 146 -5.33 16.71 24.41
C LYS A 146 -6.62 16.25 23.72
N ASP A 147 -7.08 17.01 22.73
CA ASP A 147 -8.29 16.66 21.98
C ASP A 147 -8.16 15.28 21.33
N TYR A 148 -7.04 15.00 20.66
CA TYR A 148 -6.80 13.69 20.08
C TYR A 148 -6.74 12.56 21.12
N ALA A 149 -6.00 12.75 22.22
CA ALA A 149 -5.84 11.75 23.29
C ALA A 149 -7.17 11.44 24.02
N GLU A 150 -8.09 12.41 24.06
CA GLU A 150 -9.44 12.25 24.58
C GLU A 150 -10.43 11.71 23.51
N GLY A 151 -9.94 11.38 22.31
CA GLY A 151 -10.74 10.85 21.20
C GLY A 151 -11.61 11.90 20.49
N ARG A 152 -11.41 13.19 20.78
CA ARG A 152 -12.03 14.30 20.06
C ARG A 152 -11.28 14.60 18.76
N VAL A 153 -11.90 15.46 17.96
CA VAL A 153 -11.33 15.95 16.72
C VAL A 153 -10.42 17.13 17.01
N ALA A 154 -9.13 16.97 16.71
CA ALA A 154 -8.16 18.03 16.70
C ALA A 154 -8.19 18.76 15.35
N GLU A 155 -8.31 20.09 15.36
CA GLU A 155 -8.31 20.93 14.16
C GLU A 155 -6.91 21.46 13.89
N LEU A 156 -6.34 21.09 12.75
CA LEU A 156 -4.99 21.43 12.33
C LEU A 156 -5.09 22.47 11.21
N THR A 157 -5.08 23.76 11.58
CA THR A 157 -5.12 24.86 10.63
C THR A 157 -3.75 25.12 9.99
N ASN A 158 -3.76 25.84 8.86
CA ASN A 158 -2.58 26.29 8.13
C ASN A 158 -1.62 25.15 7.72
N ARG A 159 -2.18 23.99 7.35
CA ARG A 159 -1.42 22.86 6.81
C ARG A 159 -1.20 23.07 5.32
N LEU A 160 0.03 22.91 4.84
CA LEU A 160 0.29 23.02 3.41
C LEU A 160 -0.15 21.73 2.71
N ASP A 161 -1.00 21.85 1.70
CA ASP A 161 -1.30 20.74 0.79
C ASP A 161 -0.11 20.44 -0.14
N ASP A 162 -0.25 19.44 -1.01
CA ASP A 162 0.80 19.06 -1.98
C ASP A 162 1.14 20.20 -2.98
N LYS A 163 0.32 21.25 -3.05
CA LYS A 163 0.50 22.45 -3.89
C LYS A 163 1.00 23.65 -3.07
N GLY A 164 1.28 23.49 -1.78
CA GLY A 164 1.72 24.56 -0.89
C GLY A 164 0.61 25.51 -0.45
N GLN A 165 -0.66 25.19 -0.63
CA GLN A 165 -1.79 26.00 -0.18
C GLN A 165 -2.17 25.65 1.27
N PRO A 166 -2.50 26.65 2.10
CA PRO A 166 -2.97 26.40 3.46
C PRO A 166 -4.36 25.73 3.44
N CYS A 167 -4.48 24.63 4.14
CA CYS A 167 -5.71 23.87 4.34
C CYS A 167 -5.89 23.52 5.83
N THR A 168 -7.13 23.22 6.20
CA THR A 168 -7.46 22.70 7.53
C THR A 168 -7.62 21.19 7.44
N VAL A 169 -6.94 20.47 8.34
CA VAL A 169 -7.03 19.01 8.46
C VAL A 169 -7.64 18.67 9.82
N TYR A 170 -8.64 17.80 9.82
CA TYR A 170 -9.26 17.29 11.04
C TYR A 170 -8.64 15.93 11.37
N LEU A 171 -8.08 15.78 12.56
CA LEU A 171 -7.40 14.56 13.05
C LEU A 171 -8.16 13.99 14.24
N TRP A 172 -8.45 12.68 14.23
CA TRP A 172 -9.08 11.99 15.36
C TRP A 172 -8.67 10.52 15.42
N PHE A 173 -8.89 9.86 16.55
CA PHE A 173 -8.68 8.42 16.66
C PHE A 173 -9.88 7.66 16.07
N ASN A 174 -9.65 6.75 15.12
CA ASN A 174 -10.70 5.88 14.61
C ASN A 174 -10.74 4.58 15.45
N PRO A 175 -11.83 4.33 16.21
CA PRO A 175 -11.93 3.15 17.08
C PRO A 175 -12.08 1.84 16.31
N GLU A 176 -12.67 1.83 15.11
CA GLU A 176 -12.81 0.62 14.29
C GLU A 176 -11.45 0.18 13.73
N LYS A 177 -10.68 1.15 13.23
CA LYS A 177 -9.34 0.92 12.66
C LYS A 177 -8.24 0.94 13.72
N GLN A 178 -8.60 1.26 14.97
CA GLN A 178 -7.70 1.39 16.11
C GLN A 178 -6.48 2.29 15.81
N ARG A 179 -6.65 3.39 15.07
CA ARG A 179 -5.53 4.25 14.64
C ARG A 179 -5.99 5.68 14.33
N PRO A 180 -5.08 6.68 14.35
CA PRO A 180 -5.41 8.02 13.89
C PRO A 180 -5.94 8.04 12.45
N ASN A 181 -6.90 8.92 12.21
CA ASN A 181 -7.54 9.16 10.93
C ASN A 181 -7.64 10.66 10.66
N THR A 182 -7.62 11.05 9.38
CA THR A 182 -7.71 12.46 8.97
C THR A 182 -8.77 12.69 7.90
N SER A 183 -9.28 13.92 7.83
CA SER A 183 -10.20 14.37 6.80
C SER A 183 -9.96 15.86 6.50
N LEU A 184 -10.23 16.27 5.26
CA LEU A 184 -10.27 17.68 4.85
C LEU A 184 -11.64 18.33 5.15
N SER A 185 -12.64 17.51 5.46
CA SER A 185 -13.96 17.95 5.91
C SER A 185 -14.16 17.59 7.37
N ASP A 186 -14.75 18.50 8.14
CA ASP A 186 -14.99 18.28 9.57
C ASP A 186 -15.91 17.06 9.77
N PRO A 187 -15.44 15.97 10.40
CA PRO A 187 -16.24 14.78 10.60
C PRO A 187 -17.39 14.99 11.60
N ARG A 188 -17.39 16.09 12.36
CA ARG A 188 -18.48 16.46 13.28
C ARG A 188 -19.67 17.06 12.51
N VAL A 189 -19.42 17.63 11.33
CA VAL A 189 -20.47 18.25 10.52
C VAL A 189 -21.25 17.15 9.83
N LYS A 190 -22.50 16.98 10.27
CA LYS A 190 -23.46 16.10 9.59
C LYS A 190 -24.15 16.90 8.49
N VAL A 191 -24.33 16.28 7.34
CA VAL A 191 -25.16 16.82 6.26
C VAL A 191 -26.59 16.86 6.79
N ALA A 192 -27.24 18.03 6.72
CA ALA A 192 -28.64 18.16 7.07
C ALA A 192 -29.48 17.17 6.26
N GLU A 193 -30.49 16.54 6.88
CA GLU A 193 -31.33 15.49 6.26
C GLU A 193 -31.86 15.93 4.89
N GLU A 194 -32.39 17.15 4.88
CA GLU A 194 -32.90 17.91 3.74
C GLU A 194 -31.89 18.11 2.59
N SER A 195 -30.58 18.02 2.85
CA SER A 195 -29.51 18.22 1.86
C SER A 195 -28.82 16.92 1.45
N LYS A 196 -29.20 15.76 2.00
CA LYS A 196 -28.55 14.47 1.71
C LYS A 196 -28.65 14.07 0.24
N ILE A 197 -29.84 14.17 -0.36
CA ILE A 197 -30.06 13.82 -1.76
C ILE A 197 -29.25 14.72 -2.68
N GLN A 198 -29.21 16.02 -2.38
CA GLN A 198 -28.42 16.97 -3.14
C GLN A 198 -26.93 16.65 -3.08
N LYS A 199 -26.35 16.41 -1.89
CA LYS A 199 -24.93 16.05 -1.76
C LYS A 199 -24.63 14.73 -2.47
N ALA A 200 -25.48 13.73 -2.29
CA ALA A 200 -25.32 12.41 -2.91
C ALA A 200 -25.22 12.52 -4.43
N VAL A 201 -26.13 13.28 -5.05
CA VAL A 201 -26.16 13.46 -6.52
C VAL A 201 -25.03 14.37 -7.00
N ASN A 202 -24.78 15.49 -6.34
CA ASN A 202 -23.85 16.50 -6.84
C ASN A 202 -22.38 16.22 -6.53
N ASN A 203 -22.08 15.59 -5.38
CA ASN A 203 -20.70 15.37 -4.91
C ASN A 203 -20.30 13.90 -4.91
N ASP A 204 -21.19 13.01 -4.45
CA ASP A 204 -20.84 11.59 -4.28
C ASP A 204 -21.07 10.76 -5.56
N GLY A 205 -21.58 11.37 -6.64
CA GLY A 205 -21.83 10.72 -7.94
C GLY A 205 -22.96 9.69 -7.91
N LEU A 206 -23.76 9.68 -6.85
CA LEU A 206 -24.92 8.79 -6.70
C LEU A 206 -26.08 9.29 -7.57
N THR A 207 -27.05 8.42 -7.82
CA THR A 207 -28.25 8.79 -8.59
C THR A 207 -29.48 8.78 -7.68
N ASN A 208 -30.37 9.74 -7.90
CA ASN A 208 -31.71 9.78 -7.30
C ASN A 208 -32.73 9.45 -8.39
N GLU A 209 -33.59 8.45 -8.18
CA GLU A 209 -34.48 7.95 -9.24
C GLU A 209 -35.37 9.06 -9.84
N ALA A 210 -35.92 9.93 -8.99
CA ALA A 210 -36.79 11.03 -9.39
C ALA A 210 -36.09 12.07 -10.28
N THR A 211 -34.76 12.15 -10.24
CA THR A 211 -33.96 13.14 -10.99
C THR A 211 -32.80 12.50 -11.79
N SER A 212 -32.84 11.19 -12.00
CA SER A 212 -31.72 10.39 -12.54
C SER A 212 -31.33 10.73 -13.99
N LYS A 213 -32.20 11.39 -14.74
CA LYS A 213 -31.93 11.84 -16.12
C LYS A 213 -31.74 13.36 -16.23
N VAL A 214 -31.67 14.05 -15.10
CA VAL A 214 -31.34 15.47 -15.05
C VAL A 214 -29.83 15.60 -14.97
N ALA A 215 -29.21 16.18 -16.01
CA ALA A 215 -27.76 16.40 -16.06
C ALA A 215 -27.29 17.61 -15.24
N GLU A 216 -28.22 18.50 -14.87
CA GLU A 216 -27.93 19.66 -14.04
C GLU A 216 -27.79 19.25 -12.56
N PRO A 217 -26.88 19.87 -11.79
CA PRO A 217 -26.81 19.68 -10.34
C PRO A 217 -28.13 20.03 -9.66
N LEU A 218 -28.50 19.25 -8.63
CA LEU A 218 -29.69 19.49 -7.82
C LEU A 218 -29.54 20.78 -6.99
N GLN A 219 -30.63 21.55 -6.88
CA GLN A 219 -30.72 22.71 -5.99
C GLN A 219 -30.85 22.29 -4.53
N LYS A 220 -30.67 23.27 -3.61
CA LYS A 220 -30.83 23.02 -2.17
C LYS A 220 -32.23 22.48 -1.90
N TYR A 221 -32.32 21.38 -1.15
CA TYR A 221 -33.57 20.70 -0.79
C TYR A 221 -34.33 20.06 -1.97
N GLN A 222 -33.74 20.01 -3.15
CA GLN A 222 -34.36 19.40 -4.31
C GLN A 222 -34.32 17.86 -4.20
N THR A 223 -35.49 17.24 -4.15
CA THR A 223 -35.66 15.77 -4.14
C THR A 223 -36.38 15.24 -5.38
N ALA A 224 -37.02 16.13 -6.14
CA ALA A 224 -37.78 15.87 -7.36
C ALA A 224 -37.45 16.91 -8.46
N PRO A 225 -37.90 16.75 -9.71
CA PRO A 225 -37.71 17.74 -10.76
C PRO A 225 -38.21 19.12 -10.34
N LYS A 226 -37.37 20.16 -10.48
CA LYS A 226 -37.69 21.53 -10.01
C LYS A 226 -38.72 22.26 -10.89
N ASN A 227 -38.91 21.80 -12.13
CA ASN A 227 -39.78 22.42 -13.11
C ASN A 227 -40.20 21.41 -14.21
N GLU A 228 -41.10 21.84 -15.11
CA GLU A 228 -41.58 21.03 -16.23
C GLU A 228 -40.47 20.55 -17.15
N ASP A 229 -39.43 21.36 -17.37
CA ASP A 229 -38.30 20.98 -18.22
C ASP A 229 -37.54 19.79 -17.64
N GLN A 230 -37.27 19.80 -16.33
CA GLN A 230 -36.66 18.65 -15.66
C GLN A 230 -37.60 17.44 -15.65
N MET A 231 -38.92 17.62 -15.49
CA MET A 231 -39.88 16.52 -15.61
C MET A 231 -39.85 15.90 -17.02
N ARG A 232 -39.81 16.74 -18.06
CA ARG A 232 -39.70 16.29 -19.46
C ARG A 232 -38.40 15.52 -19.70
N LYS A 233 -37.26 16.02 -19.19
CA LYS A 233 -35.97 15.31 -19.25
C LYS A 233 -36.04 13.94 -18.55
N GLN A 234 -36.71 13.86 -17.40
CA GLN A 234 -36.89 12.61 -16.65
C GLN A 234 -37.76 11.57 -17.40
N ARG A 235 -38.76 12.02 -18.17
CA ARG A 235 -39.65 11.16 -18.95
C ARG A 235 -39.05 10.62 -20.25
N LYS A 236 -37.99 11.24 -20.79
CA LYS A 236 -37.36 10.76 -22.03
C LYS A 236 -36.80 9.33 -21.85
N PRO A 237 -37.11 8.37 -22.74
CA PRO A 237 -36.56 7.02 -22.64
C PRO A 237 -35.03 7.03 -22.73
N LYS A 238 -34.34 6.09 -22.06
CA LYS A 238 -32.89 5.91 -22.24
C LYS A 238 -32.68 5.57 -23.73
N GLY A 239 -31.92 6.40 -24.44
CA GLY A 239 -31.58 6.14 -25.84
C GLY A 239 -30.90 4.78 -26.03
N PRO A 240 -30.88 4.23 -27.25
CA PRO A 240 -30.27 2.94 -27.50
C PRO A 240 -28.80 2.95 -27.05
N LYS A 241 -28.39 1.90 -26.32
CA LYS A 241 -26.98 1.70 -25.96
C LYS A 241 -26.21 1.44 -27.26
N MET A 242 -25.26 2.32 -27.60
CA MET A 242 -24.23 2.06 -28.62
C MET A 242 -23.15 1.14 -28.06
#